data_AF-A0AAE0LFY7-F1
#
_entry.id   AF-A0AAE0LFY7-F1
#
_cell.length_a   1.000
_cell.length_b   1.000
_cell.length_c   1.000
_cell.angle_alpha   90.00
_cell.angle_beta   90.00
_cell.angle_gamma   90.00
#
_symmetry.space_group_name_H-M   'P 1'
#
loop_
_entity.id
_entity.type
_entity.pdbx_description
1 polymer ?
#
loop_
_entity_poly.entity_id
_entity_poly.type
_entity_poly.pdbx_seq_one_letter_code
_entity_poly.pdbx_strand_id
1 'polypeptide(L)'
;MDEVPAERVIFITDIEGSWQALARSIACLQGRGLRVKVPDSDLGSQFLTSGPLELDPGWALVIGGDLTDRGAESRRIVRALLELKRACPQRCHLLLGNRDIGKIRLTSELATDQLAFADMPRPSWRKDAAASTLAQFLERCEAPNTAGMRLRWFLKCTSGAERGFAFRREELQRECGGDLPSDDAVVASFLDDLAAPHGALRELLHEGVLAYLHPSSGTLFVHGGVVGTFRNLPQHVLGVIPGRAGRVRDVAQWVAKLNEWKDLQLAEWERDPQFFSPQLSAIPYDPVVGTRRGGDALISYAQPNSPWPSCVAAKGAGIDRETRAPKAFPANVNHWLVSSGVRRVCSGHTPQGDTPTLVRGEHDTLMILADTSHSDLKAPDSRGIAAAAVVVHGETTEVCGQCSDGTEYSYFLPQDPWVGEWLLDGRLVKARLSTPSSNCLSTAPKAVYLVARWQGYQIKHERLTLEDLAAIGKATRMEHTASCVSAQLVRLKTTVSVVEGPMTSSTWHSSSSLNTGSDPKESSNSGSSKERSSL
;
A
#
# COMPACT_ATOMS: atom_id res chain seq x y z
N MET A 1 -36.00 5.47 2.56
CA MET A 1 -35.51 5.26 3.94
C MET A 1 -34.22 6.02 4.03
N ASP A 2 -34.13 6.99 4.94
CA ASP A 2 -32.87 7.70 5.18
C ASP A 2 -31.86 6.69 5.75
N GLU A 3 -30.67 6.65 5.16
CA GLU A 3 -29.63 5.69 5.54
C GLU A 3 -29.10 6.03 6.94
N VAL A 4 -29.12 5.06 7.86
CA VAL A 4 -28.64 5.24 9.23
C VAL A 4 -27.14 5.59 9.19
N PRO A 5 -26.70 6.71 9.79
CA PRO A 5 -25.28 7.06 9.84
C PRO A 5 -24.44 5.94 10.44
N ALA A 6 -23.29 5.65 9.84
CA ALA A 6 -22.36 4.67 10.41
C ALA A 6 -21.66 5.25 11.63
N GLU A 7 -21.81 4.58 12.77
CA GLU A 7 -21.08 4.90 14.00
C GLU A 7 -19.80 4.06 14.13
N ARG A 8 -19.85 2.84 13.58
CA ARG A 8 -18.78 1.84 13.66
C ARG A 8 -18.21 1.57 12.28
N VAL A 9 -16.88 1.52 12.16
CA VAL A 9 -16.19 1.27 10.89
C VAL A 9 -15.29 0.05 11.03
N ILE A 10 -15.52 -0.95 10.20
CA ILE A 10 -14.63 -2.11 10.03
C ILE A 10 -13.58 -1.75 8.98
N PHE A 11 -12.32 -2.08 9.27
CA PHE A 11 -11.21 -1.95 8.34
C PHE A 11 -10.50 -3.29 8.18
N ILE A 12 -10.45 -3.76 6.93
CA ILE A 12 -9.75 -4.96 6.47
C ILE A 12 -8.98 -4.57 5.21
N THR A 13 -7.76 -5.07 5.01
CA THR A 13 -6.89 -4.59 3.91
C THR A 13 -6.08 -5.71 3.27
N ASP A 14 -5.59 -5.43 2.06
CA ASP A 14 -4.63 -6.24 1.29
C ASP A 14 -5.08 -7.70 1.18
N ILE A 15 -6.33 -7.95 0.81
CA ILE A 15 -6.88 -9.32 0.68
C ILE A 15 -6.14 -10.12 -0.39
N GLU A 16 -5.58 -9.44 -1.39
CA GLU A 16 -4.73 -9.98 -2.46
C GLU A 16 -5.32 -11.24 -3.12
N GLY A 17 -6.64 -11.33 -3.29
CA GLY A 17 -7.33 -12.42 -3.98
C GLY A 17 -7.60 -13.67 -3.14
N SER A 18 -7.36 -13.66 -1.83
CA SER A 18 -7.63 -14.80 -0.92
C SER A 18 -9.00 -14.66 -0.25
N TRP A 19 -10.02 -15.40 -0.73
CA TRP A 19 -11.35 -15.37 -0.10
C TRP A 19 -11.31 -15.85 1.34
N GLN A 20 -10.47 -16.86 1.62
CA GLN A 20 -10.34 -17.41 2.96
C GLN A 20 -9.70 -16.39 3.92
N ALA A 21 -8.79 -15.53 3.45
CA ALA A 21 -8.26 -14.44 4.26
C ALA A 21 -9.34 -13.41 4.63
N LEU A 22 -10.20 -13.05 3.67
CA LEU A 22 -11.36 -12.18 3.92
C LEU A 22 -12.33 -12.85 4.91
N ALA A 23 -12.70 -14.10 4.67
CA ALA A 23 -13.62 -14.85 5.52
C ALA A 23 -13.11 -15.03 6.96
N ARG A 24 -11.80 -15.30 7.15
CA ARG A 24 -11.20 -15.35 8.49
C ARG A 24 -11.23 -13.98 9.18
N SER A 25 -10.94 -12.91 8.45
CA SER A 25 -11.01 -11.54 9.00
C SER A 25 -12.44 -11.16 9.41
N ILE A 26 -13.44 -11.60 8.64
CA ILE A 26 -14.87 -11.48 9.01
C ILE A 26 -15.19 -12.31 10.25
N ALA A 27 -14.67 -13.54 10.35
CA ALA A 27 -14.90 -14.40 11.51
C ALA A 27 -14.37 -13.79 12.83
N CYS A 28 -13.27 -13.02 12.77
CA CYS A 28 -12.74 -12.28 13.92
C CYS A 28 -13.74 -11.27 14.50
N LEU A 29 -14.74 -10.84 13.73
CA LEU A 29 -15.80 -9.94 14.20
C LEU A 29 -16.89 -10.66 15.03
N GLN A 30 -16.83 -12.00 15.13
CA GLN A 30 -17.74 -12.82 15.93
C GLN A 30 -19.22 -12.57 15.61
N GLY A 31 -19.53 -12.46 14.31
CA GLY A 31 -20.91 -12.26 13.82
C GLY A 31 -21.44 -10.83 13.92
N ARG A 32 -20.62 -9.84 14.28
CA ARG A 32 -21.01 -8.43 14.33
C ARG A 32 -20.57 -7.68 13.06
N GLY A 33 -21.39 -6.73 12.64
CA GLY A 33 -20.99 -5.72 11.67
C GLY A 33 -20.98 -6.24 10.24
N LEU A 34 -20.05 -7.11 9.88
CA LEU A 34 -19.94 -7.72 8.55
C LEU A 34 -20.11 -9.24 8.67
N ARG A 35 -20.94 -9.83 7.80
CA ARG A 35 -21.19 -11.28 7.76
C ARG A 35 -21.23 -11.79 6.32
N VAL A 36 -20.90 -13.06 6.15
CA VAL A 36 -21.24 -13.82 4.95
C VAL A 36 -22.63 -14.40 5.18
N LYS A 37 -23.60 -14.12 4.31
CA LYS A 37 -24.95 -14.69 4.40
C LYS A 37 -24.88 -16.17 4.07
N VAL A 38 -25.12 -17.03 5.07
CA VAL A 38 -25.19 -18.49 4.86
C VAL A 38 -26.66 -18.89 4.78
N PRO A 39 -27.10 -19.71 3.81
CA PRO A 39 -28.42 -20.32 3.85
C PRO A 39 -28.59 -21.16 5.13
N ASP A 40 -29.80 -21.16 5.72
CA ASP A 40 -30.08 -21.80 7.01
C ASP A 40 -29.71 -23.30 7.09
N SER A 41 -29.51 -23.97 5.94
CA SER A 41 -29.12 -25.37 5.86
C SER A 41 -27.63 -25.68 6.10
N ASP A 42 -26.73 -24.69 6.11
CA ASP A 42 -25.27 -24.90 6.11
C ASP A 42 -24.52 -24.20 7.26
N LEU A 43 -25.18 -24.00 8.40
CA LEU A 43 -24.64 -23.34 9.59
C LEU A 43 -23.34 -23.96 10.15
N GLY A 44 -23.00 -25.21 9.79
CA GLY A 44 -21.79 -25.90 10.22
C GLY A 44 -20.52 -25.58 9.42
N SER A 45 -20.61 -24.89 8.27
CA SER A 45 -19.48 -24.67 7.36
C SER A 45 -19.21 -23.20 7.00
N GLN A 46 -19.60 -22.26 7.87
CA GLN A 46 -19.54 -20.80 7.61
C GLN A 46 -18.20 -20.30 7.03
N PHE A 47 -17.09 -20.99 7.33
CA PHE A 47 -15.73 -20.67 6.89
C PHE A 47 -15.41 -21.00 5.41
N LEU A 48 -16.29 -21.73 4.71
CA LEU A 48 -16.12 -22.13 3.30
C LEU A 48 -17.24 -21.64 2.37
N THR A 49 -18.25 -20.96 2.93
CA THR A 49 -19.52 -20.71 2.21
C THR A 49 -19.42 -19.61 1.15
N SER A 50 -20.19 -19.81 0.08
CA SER A 50 -20.39 -18.92 -1.08
C SER A 50 -21.65 -18.09 -0.93
N GLY A 51 -21.64 -17.17 0.04
CA GLY A 51 -22.74 -16.26 0.31
C GLY A 51 -22.43 -14.80 -0.02
N PRO A 52 -23.45 -13.96 -0.29
CA PRO A 52 -23.27 -12.52 -0.40
C PRO A 52 -22.83 -11.93 0.95
N LEU A 53 -22.12 -10.81 0.90
CA LEU A 53 -21.72 -10.08 2.10
C LEU A 53 -22.89 -9.20 2.58
N GLU A 54 -23.11 -9.16 3.89
CA GLU A 54 -24.12 -8.32 4.54
C GLU A 54 -23.47 -7.45 5.62
N LEU A 55 -23.90 -6.18 5.68
CA LEU A 55 -23.41 -5.19 6.63
C LEU A 55 -24.56 -4.71 7.53
N ASP A 56 -24.37 -4.86 8.85
CA ASP A 56 -25.33 -4.45 9.86
C ASP A 56 -25.68 -2.95 9.76
N PRO A 57 -26.92 -2.54 10.09
CA PRO A 57 -27.26 -1.13 10.22
C PRO A 57 -26.33 -0.39 11.20
N GLY A 58 -25.94 0.84 10.85
CA GLY A 58 -25.02 1.65 11.68
C GLY A 58 -23.54 1.22 11.61
N TRP A 59 -23.21 0.22 10.80
CA TRP A 59 -21.83 -0.16 10.48
C TRP A 59 -21.43 0.29 9.08
N ALA A 60 -20.16 0.66 8.94
CA ALA A 60 -19.45 0.87 7.69
C ALA A 60 -18.32 -0.16 7.54
N LEU A 61 -17.98 -0.45 6.29
CA LEU A 61 -16.83 -1.22 5.87
C LEU A 61 -15.90 -0.34 5.04
N VAL A 62 -14.62 -0.35 5.38
CA VAL A 62 -13.54 0.19 4.56
C VAL A 62 -12.62 -0.97 4.21
N ILE A 63 -12.47 -1.23 2.91
CA ILE A 63 -11.48 -2.17 2.38
C ILE A 63 -10.24 -1.38 1.97
N GLY A 64 -9.07 -1.73 2.49
CA GLY A 64 -7.84 -0.94 2.33
C GLY A 64 -7.10 -1.06 1.00
N GLY A 65 -7.69 -1.70 -0.01
CA GLY A 65 -7.11 -1.89 -1.34
C GLY A 65 -6.26 -3.15 -1.47
N ASP A 66 -5.60 -3.28 -2.63
CA ASP A 66 -4.84 -4.45 -3.07
C ASP A 66 -5.69 -5.74 -2.97
N LEU A 67 -6.80 -5.74 -3.69
CA LEU A 67 -7.81 -6.81 -3.65
C LEU A 67 -7.44 -8.05 -4.46
N THR A 68 -6.51 -7.92 -5.42
CA THR A 68 -6.26 -8.93 -6.45
C THR A 68 -4.83 -9.48 -6.43
N ASP A 69 -4.61 -10.55 -7.21
CA ASP A 69 -3.32 -11.05 -7.73
C ASP A 69 -2.60 -12.19 -6.99
N ARG A 70 -2.76 -12.37 -5.68
CA ARG A 70 -2.05 -13.44 -4.93
C ARG A 70 -2.92 -14.60 -4.45
N GLY A 71 -4.19 -14.63 -4.83
CA GLY A 71 -5.10 -15.72 -4.58
C GLY A 71 -6.04 -15.97 -5.75
N ALA A 72 -6.69 -17.13 -5.74
CA ALA A 72 -7.48 -17.65 -6.85
C ALA A 72 -8.93 -17.13 -6.85
N GLU A 73 -9.28 -16.16 -6.01
CA GLU A 73 -10.65 -15.70 -5.81
C GLU A 73 -10.80 -14.19 -6.02
N SER A 74 -9.89 -13.60 -6.81
CA SER A 74 -9.87 -12.16 -7.07
C SER A 74 -11.19 -11.66 -7.66
N ARG A 75 -11.75 -12.31 -8.70
CA ARG A 75 -13.03 -11.86 -9.30
C ARG A 75 -14.19 -12.05 -8.34
N ARG A 76 -14.22 -13.17 -7.61
CA ARG A 76 -15.24 -13.43 -6.59
C ARG A 76 -15.26 -12.34 -5.52
N ILE A 77 -14.09 -11.99 -4.96
CA ILE A 77 -13.96 -10.97 -3.93
C ILE A 77 -14.44 -9.62 -4.46
N VAL A 78 -13.96 -9.19 -5.64
CA VAL A 78 -14.31 -7.90 -6.22
C VAL A 78 -15.82 -7.81 -6.47
N ARG A 79 -16.44 -8.85 -7.06
CA ARG A 79 -17.90 -8.87 -7.28
C ARG A 79 -18.69 -8.79 -5.98
N ALA A 80 -18.33 -9.58 -4.96
CA ALA A 80 -19.02 -9.58 -3.68
C ALA A 80 -18.94 -8.22 -2.97
N LEU A 81 -17.79 -7.54 -3.04
CA LEU A 81 -17.61 -6.20 -2.48
C LEU A 81 -18.36 -5.12 -3.27
N LEU A 82 -18.42 -5.23 -4.59
CA LEU A 82 -19.21 -4.33 -5.44
C LEU A 82 -20.71 -4.51 -5.19
N GLU A 83 -21.19 -5.74 -5.01
CA GLU A 83 -22.57 -5.99 -4.60
C GLU A 83 -22.89 -5.34 -3.24
N LEU A 84 -22.00 -5.49 -2.26
CA LEU A 84 -22.13 -4.80 -0.97
C LEU A 84 -22.09 -3.27 -1.11
N LYS A 85 -21.22 -2.75 -1.99
CA LYS A 85 -21.14 -1.33 -2.31
C LYS A 85 -22.46 -0.80 -2.87
N ARG A 86 -23.08 -1.51 -3.82
CA ARG A 86 -24.39 -1.13 -4.38
C ARG A 86 -25.50 -1.19 -3.31
N ALA A 87 -25.45 -2.18 -2.42
CA ALA A 87 -26.43 -2.33 -1.35
C ALA A 87 -26.29 -1.27 -0.24
N CYS A 88 -25.07 -0.79 0.01
CA CYS A 88 -24.73 0.12 1.11
C CYS A 88 -23.75 1.22 0.64
N PRO A 89 -24.14 2.12 -0.30
CA PRO A 89 -23.21 3.00 -1.02
C PRO A 89 -22.49 4.01 -0.13
N GLN A 90 -23.11 4.47 0.95
CA GLN A 90 -22.50 5.41 1.91
C GLN A 90 -21.75 4.74 3.05
N ARG A 91 -21.80 3.40 3.12
CA ARG A 91 -21.22 2.62 4.23
C ARG A 91 -20.19 1.59 3.77
N CYS A 92 -20.09 1.29 2.48
CA CYS A 92 -19.03 0.47 1.92
C CYS A 92 -18.07 1.36 1.12
N HIS A 93 -16.79 1.37 1.51
CA HIS A 93 -15.74 2.18 0.88
C HIS A 93 -14.60 1.26 0.46
N LEU A 94 -14.26 1.30 -0.82
CA LEU A 94 -13.20 0.48 -1.40
C LEU A 94 -12.02 1.40 -1.68
N LEU A 95 -10.96 1.33 -0.89
CA LEU A 95 -9.71 2.02 -1.23
C LEU A 95 -9.06 1.31 -2.41
N LEU A 96 -8.41 2.08 -3.28
CA LEU A 96 -7.62 1.55 -4.38
C LEU A 96 -6.15 1.42 -3.97
N GLY A 97 -5.64 0.20 -4.05
CA GLY A 97 -4.23 -0.09 -3.88
C GLY A 97 -3.46 -0.01 -5.19
N ASN A 98 -2.14 -0.17 -5.11
CA ASN A 98 -1.28 -0.12 -6.29
C ASN A 98 -1.53 -1.29 -7.26
N ARG A 99 -1.95 -2.45 -6.77
CA ARG A 99 -2.28 -3.61 -7.62
C ARG A 99 -3.57 -3.36 -8.38
N ASP A 100 -4.56 -2.76 -7.74
CA ASP A 100 -5.86 -2.46 -8.34
C ASP A 100 -5.69 -1.42 -9.45
N ILE A 101 -5.03 -0.29 -9.15
CA ILE A 101 -4.72 0.76 -10.13
C ILE A 101 -3.81 0.24 -11.25
N GLY A 102 -2.88 -0.66 -10.92
CA GLY A 102 -1.97 -1.26 -11.89
C GLY A 102 -2.69 -1.96 -13.06
N LYS A 103 -3.95 -2.39 -12.89
CA LYS A 103 -4.73 -3.07 -13.94
C LYS A 103 -5.06 -2.20 -15.13
N ILE A 104 -5.10 -0.88 -14.95
CA ILE A 104 -5.27 0.10 -16.04
C ILE A 104 -4.23 -0.13 -17.15
N ARG A 105 -3.03 -0.60 -16.81
CA ARG A 105 -1.96 -0.91 -17.79
C ARG A 105 -2.33 -2.00 -18.78
N LEU A 106 -3.20 -2.93 -18.40
CA LEU A 106 -3.46 -4.13 -19.20
C LEU A 106 -4.17 -3.80 -20.52
N THR A 107 -4.99 -2.74 -20.56
CA THR A 107 -5.69 -2.33 -21.80
C THR A 107 -4.74 -1.88 -22.90
N SER A 108 -3.61 -1.26 -22.54
CA SER A 108 -2.60 -0.82 -23.50
C SER A 108 -1.53 -1.89 -23.73
N GLU A 109 -1.15 -2.65 -22.70
CA GLU A 109 -0.02 -3.57 -22.78
C GLU A 109 -0.38 -4.92 -23.42
N LEU A 110 -1.65 -5.33 -23.37
CA LEU A 110 -2.11 -6.62 -23.90
C LEU A 110 -2.90 -6.51 -25.21
N ALA A 111 -3.25 -5.30 -25.66
CA ALA A 111 -3.95 -5.10 -26.91
C ALA A 111 -3.12 -5.61 -28.10
N THR A 112 -3.77 -6.32 -29.03
CA THR A 112 -3.10 -7.06 -30.12
C THR A 112 -2.26 -6.15 -31.02
N ASP A 113 -2.78 -4.98 -31.37
CA ASP A 113 -2.11 -3.94 -32.17
C ASP A 113 -0.96 -3.26 -31.42
N GLN A 114 -0.93 -3.38 -30.10
CA GLN A 114 0.10 -2.83 -29.21
C GLN A 114 1.20 -3.84 -28.88
N LEU A 115 1.10 -5.08 -29.38
CA LEU A 115 2.11 -6.12 -29.16
C LEU A 115 3.45 -5.83 -29.85
N ALA A 116 3.46 -4.90 -30.82
CA ALA A 116 4.68 -4.43 -31.48
C ALA A 116 5.62 -3.62 -30.54
N PHE A 117 5.09 -3.02 -29.46
CA PHE A 117 5.88 -2.26 -28.49
C PHE A 117 6.67 -3.20 -27.57
N ALA A 118 7.85 -3.65 -28.00
CA ALA A 118 8.63 -4.66 -27.27
C ALA A 118 9.43 -4.12 -26.06
N ASP A 119 9.78 -2.83 -26.07
CA ASP A 119 10.57 -2.20 -25.03
C ASP A 119 9.70 -1.75 -23.86
N MET A 120 9.38 -2.69 -22.96
CA MET A 120 8.74 -2.38 -21.69
C MET A 120 9.79 -2.34 -20.57
N PRO A 121 9.93 -1.20 -19.85
CA PRO A 121 10.99 -1.01 -18.86
C PRO A 121 10.84 -1.95 -17.66
N ARG A 122 11.95 -2.09 -16.94
CA ARG A 122 11.95 -2.70 -15.61
C ARG A 122 11.10 -1.84 -14.66
N PRO A 123 10.31 -2.45 -13.76
CA PRO A 123 9.68 -1.71 -12.68
C PRO A 123 10.76 -1.05 -11.81
N SER A 124 10.72 0.26 -11.71
CA SER A 124 11.71 1.10 -11.01
C SER A 124 11.87 0.78 -9.51
N TRP A 125 10.89 0.10 -8.92
CA TRP A 125 10.84 -0.21 -7.49
C TRP A 125 11.40 -1.59 -7.13
N ARG A 126 11.62 -2.47 -8.11
CA ARG A 126 12.30 -3.77 -7.90
C ARG A 126 13.76 -3.63 -8.34
N LYS A 127 14.67 -3.85 -7.38
CA LYS A 127 16.13 -3.81 -7.61
C LYS A 127 16.76 -5.21 -7.65
N ASP A 128 15.95 -6.25 -7.52
CA ASP A 128 16.40 -7.65 -7.51
C ASP A 128 16.58 -8.20 -8.93
N ALA A 129 17.25 -9.34 -9.06
CA ALA A 129 17.46 -10.03 -10.34
C ALA A 129 16.14 -10.47 -11.01
N ALA A 130 15.05 -10.52 -10.23
CA ALA A 130 13.69 -10.79 -10.71
C ALA A 130 13.03 -9.57 -11.39
N ALA A 131 13.64 -8.38 -11.32
CA ALA A 131 13.23 -7.20 -12.07
C ALA A 131 13.82 -7.24 -13.48
N SER A 132 13.03 -7.69 -14.46
CA SER A 132 13.44 -7.75 -15.86
C SER A 132 12.57 -6.87 -16.74
N THR A 133 13.16 -6.33 -17.81
CA THR A 133 12.38 -5.80 -18.94
C THR A 133 11.53 -6.93 -19.53
N LEU A 134 10.55 -6.59 -20.36
CA LEU A 134 9.80 -7.62 -21.09
C LEU A 134 10.73 -8.45 -21.98
N ALA A 135 11.63 -7.81 -22.73
CA ALA A 135 12.60 -8.50 -23.58
C ALA A 135 13.43 -9.55 -22.81
N GLN A 136 13.99 -9.18 -21.66
CA GLN A 136 14.76 -10.08 -20.80
C GLN A 136 13.92 -11.23 -20.22
N PHE A 137 12.63 -10.97 -19.96
CA PHE A 137 11.72 -12.02 -19.51
C PHE A 137 11.44 -13.04 -20.63
N LEU A 138 11.13 -12.55 -21.83
CA LEU A 138 10.87 -13.38 -23.01
C LEU A 138 12.09 -14.21 -23.40
N GLU A 139 13.28 -13.61 -23.39
CA GLU A 139 14.55 -14.31 -23.65
C GLU A 139 14.78 -15.48 -22.69
N ARG A 140 14.63 -15.25 -21.38
CA ARG A 140 14.79 -16.32 -20.37
C ARG A 140 13.71 -17.40 -20.46
N CYS A 141 12.54 -17.08 -20.98
CA CYS A 141 11.46 -18.04 -21.20
C CYS A 141 11.53 -18.71 -22.57
N GLU A 142 12.49 -18.32 -23.44
CA GLU A 142 12.60 -18.78 -24.82
C GLU A 142 11.26 -18.69 -25.59
N ALA A 143 10.54 -17.58 -25.40
CA ALA A 143 9.16 -17.46 -25.85
C ALA A 143 8.90 -16.18 -26.68
N PRO A 144 7.95 -16.24 -27.63
CA PRO A 144 7.56 -15.06 -28.40
C PRO A 144 6.79 -14.04 -27.56
N ASN A 145 6.77 -12.80 -28.04
CA ASN A 145 6.01 -11.72 -27.44
C ASN A 145 4.49 -11.85 -27.71
N THR A 146 3.80 -12.62 -26.88
CA THR A 146 2.34 -12.78 -26.92
C THR A 146 1.67 -12.05 -25.76
N ALA A 147 0.37 -11.77 -25.88
CA ALA A 147 -0.40 -11.17 -24.77
C ALA A 147 -0.34 -12.04 -23.50
N GLY A 148 -0.40 -13.37 -23.64
CA GLY A 148 -0.23 -14.30 -22.51
C GLY A 148 1.13 -14.14 -21.81
N MET A 149 2.23 -14.05 -22.58
CA MET A 149 3.55 -13.85 -21.99
C MET A 149 3.73 -12.46 -21.37
N ARG A 150 3.17 -11.40 -21.98
CA ARG A 150 3.13 -10.06 -21.38
C ARG A 150 2.38 -10.02 -20.06
N LEU A 151 1.22 -10.69 -19.99
CA LEU A 151 0.45 -10.77 -18.75
C LEU A 151 1.23 -11.51 -17.66
N ARG A 152 1.90 -12.63 -17.99
CA ARG A 152 2.79 -13.34 -17.04
C ARG A 152 3.93 -12.44 -16.56
N TRP A 153 4.57 -11.71 -17.48
CA TRP A 153 5.60 -10.74 -17.14
C TRP A 153 5.05 -9.63 -16.23
N PHE A 154 3.90 -9.03 -16.57
CA PHE A 154 3.27 -7.97 -15.78
C PHE A 154 3.01 -8.44 -14.35
N LEU A 155 2.38 -9.61 -14.19
CA LEU A 155 2.00 -10.16 -12.89
C LEU A 155 3.25 -10.50 -12.06
N LYS A 156 4.23 -11.20 -12.64
CA LYS A 156 5.45 -11.61 -11.93
C LYS A 156 6.40 -10.45 -11.66
N CYS A 157 6.70 -9.66 -12.67
CA CYS A 157 7.77 -8.68 -12.66
C CYS A 157 7.30 -7.33 -12.13
N THR A 158 6.08 -6.90 -12.48
CA THR A 158 5.59 -5.57 -12.06
C THR A 158 4.61 -5.60 -10.91
N SER A 159 3.79 -6.65 -10.77
CA SER A 159 2.82 -6.73 -9.68
C SER A 159 3.32 -7.57 -8.50
N GLY A 160 4.47 -8.24 -8.61
CA GLY A 160 4.97 -9.11 -7.53
C GLY A 160 4.01 -10.28 -7.19
N ALA A 161 3.29 -10.76 -8.21
CA ALA A 161 2.27 -11.80 -8.15
C ALA A 161 2.58 -12.91 -9.16
N GLU A 162 3.66 -13.63 -8.91
CA GLU A 162 4.19 -14.65 -9.83
C GLU A 162 3.16 -15.72 -10.22
N ARG A 163 2.26 -16.10 -9.30
CA ARG A 163 1.20 -17.08 -9.54
C ARG A 163 -0.10 -16.49 -10.09
N GLY A 164 -0.21 -15.18 -10.25
CA GLY A 164 -1.47 -14.51 -10.60
C GLY A 164 -2.14 -15.05 -11.87
N PHE A 165 -1.36 -15.46 -12.88
CA PHE A 165 -1.88 -16.06 -14.10
C PHE A 165 -2.52 -17.42 -13.82
N ALA A 166 -1.85 -18.26 -13.03
CA ALA A 166 -2.36 -19.58 -12.64
C ALA A 166 -3.61 -19.44 -11.77
N PHE A 167 -3.60 -18.50 -10.82
CA PHE A 167 -4.76 -18.21 -9.98
C PHE A 167 -5.98 -17.75 -10.78
N ARG A 168 -5.81 -16.86 -11.78
CA ARG A 168 -6.92 -16.50 -12.68
C ARG A 168 -7.42 -17.72 -13.45
N ARG A 169 -6.53 -18.59 -13.92
CA ARG A 169 -6.91 -19.82 -14.62
C ARG A 169 -7.71 -20.76 -13.71
N GLU A 170 -7.27 -20.97 -12.48
CA GLU A 170 -7.98 -21.77 -11.47
C GLU A 170 -9.36 -21.19 -11.15
N GLU A 171 -9.48 -19.85 -11.09
CA GLU A 171 -10.77 -19.17 -10.90
C GLU A 171 -11.72 -19.44 -12.06
N LEU A 172 -11.26 -19.22 -13.30
CA LEU A 172 -12.05 -19.45 -14.51
C LEU A 172 -12.42 -20.93 -14.68
N GLN A 173 -11.53 -21.86 -14.36
CA GLN A 173 -11.82 -23.29 -14.40
C GLN A 173 -13.00 -23.65 -13.50
N ARG A 174 -13.08 -23.05 -12.31
CA ARG A 174 -14.21 -23.22 -11.39
C ARG A 174 -15.49 -22.60 -11.95
N GLU A 175 -15.41 -21.42 -12.55
CA GLU A 175 -16.57 -20.74 -13.15
C GLU A 175 -17.13 -21.49 -14.38
N CYS A 176 -16.27 -22.15 -15.16
CA CYS A 176 -16.64 -22.89 -16.37
C CYS A 176 -16.98 -24.37 -16.14
N GLY A 177 -17.07 -24.83 -14.88
CA GLY A 177 -17.48 -26.21 -14.58
C GLY A 177 -16.39 -27.28 -14.74
N GLY A 178 -15.11 -26.89 -14.77
CA GLY A 178 -13.96 -27.81 -14.68
C GLY A 178 -13.05 -27.85 -15.90
N ASP A 179 -13.47 -27.31 -17.04
CA ASP A 179 -12.63 -27.24 -18.24
C ASP A 179 -11.43 -26.32 -18.03
N LEU A 180 -10.23 -26.76 -18.42
CA LEU A 180 -9.00 -26.00 -18.25
C LEU A 180 -8.98 -24.82 -19.25
N PRO A 181 -9.01 -23.56 -18.79
CA PRO A 181 -8.99 -22.41 -19.67
C PRO A 181 -7.65 -22.27 -20.40
N SER A 182 -7.72 -21.91 -21.69
CA SER A 182 -6.54 -21.56 -22.50
C SER A 182 -5.88 -20.28 -21.99
N ASP A 183 -4.64 -20.03 -22.42
CA ASP A 183 -3.95 -18.77 -22.11
C ASP A 183 -4.70 -17.55 -22.66
N ASP A 184 -5.29 -17.68 -23.85
CA ASP A 184 -6.10 -16.64 -24.46
C ASP A 184 -7.38 -16.36 -23.66
N ALA A 185 -8.02 -17.40 -23.12
CA ALA A 185 -9.18 -17.23 -22.23
C ALA A 185 -8.81 -16.49 -20.94
N VAL A 186 -7.63 -16.78 -20.37
CA VAL A 186 -7.13 -16.05 -19.20
C VAL A 186 -6.89 -14.58 -19.53
N VAL A 187 -6.21 -14.28 -20.65
CA VAL A 187 -5.97 -12.90 -21.10
C VAL A 187 -7.29 -12.17 -21.36
N ALA A 188 -8.19 -12.78 -22.11
CA ALA A 188 -9.52 -12.23 -22.40
C ALA A 188 -10.26 -11.89 -21.11
N SER A 189 -10.23 -12.75 -20.09
CA SER A 189 -10.92 -12.47 -18.82
C SER A 189 -10.44 -11.19 -18.12
N PHE A 190 -9.14 -10.84 -18.21
CA PHE A 190 -8.63 -9.58 -17.63
C PHE A 190 -9.08 -8.39 -18.46
N LEU A 191 -9.05 -8.51 -19.79
CA LEU A 191 -9.48 -7.46 -20.70
C LEU A 191 -10.99 -7.23 -20.59
N ASP A 192 -11.80 -8.28 -20.51
CA ASP A 192 -13.25 -8.20 -20.33
C ASP A 192 -13.61 -7.52 -19.01
N ASP A 193 -12.92 -7.87 -17.92
CA ASP A 193 -13.12 -7.23 -16.60
C ASP A 193 -12.80 -5.72 -16.62
N LEU A 194 -12.02 -5.22 -17.60
CA LEU A 194 -11.62 -3.81 -17.73
C LEU A 194 -12.39 -3.06 -18.83
N ALA A 195 -12.72 -3.73 -19.93
CA ALA A 195 -13.33 -3.12 -21.11
C ALA A 195 -14.86 -3.11 -21.04
N ALA A 196 -15.48 -4.16 -20.49
CA ALA A 196 -16.93 -4.25 -20.42
C ALA A 196 -17.51 -3.14 -19.52
N PRO A 197 -18.68 -2.55 -19.86
CA PRO A 197 -19.35 -1.54 -19.02
C PRO A 197 -19.64 -1.99 -17.58
N HIS A 198 -19.75 -3.30 -17.37
CA HIS A 198 -19.94 -3.96 -16.05
C HIS A 198 -18.81 -4.94 -15.72
N GLY A 199 -17.61 -4.68 -16.27
CA GLY A 199 -16.41 -5.45 -15.95
C GLY A 199 -16.02 -5.22 -14.49
N ALA A 200 -15.77 -6.29 -13.74
CA ALA A 200 -15.57 -6.22 -12.30
C ALA A 200 -14.39 -5.31 -11.90
N LEU A 201 -13.30 -5.32 -12.66
CA LEU A 201 -12.14 -4.45 -12.39
C LEU A 201 -12.40 -3.00 -12.78
N ARG A 202 -13.13 -2.77 -13.88
CA ARG A 202 -13.57 -1.42 -14.28
C ARG A 202 -14.46 -0.79 -13.21
N GLU A 203 -15.47 -1.53 -12.75
CA GLU A 203 -16.37 -1.07 -11.69
C GLU A 203 -15.62 -0.82 -10.37
N LEU A 204 -14.67 -1.68 -9.99
CA LEU A 204 -13.82 -1.44 -8.83
C LEU A 204 -13.07 -0.11 -8.93
N LEU A 205 -12.49 0.22 -10.08
CA LEU A 205 -11.76 1.46 -10.29
C LEU A 205 -12.68 2.70 -10.16
N HIS A 206 -13.91 2.61 -10.67
CA HIS A 206 -14.90 3.70 -10.57
C HIS A 206 -15.40 3.90 -9.14
N GLU A 207 -15.85 2.83 -8.50
CA GLU A 207 -16.38 2.85 -7.12
C GLU A 207 -15.28 3.07 -6.07
N GLY A 208 -14.03 2.81 -6.46
CA GLY A 208 -12.87 2.93 -5.60
C GLY A 208 -12.42 4.38 -5.38
N VAL A 209 -11.87 4.61 -4.18
CA VAL A 209 -11.34 5.91 -3.74
C VAL A 209 -9.86 5.80 -3.35
N LEU A 210 -9.10 6.89 -3.44
CA LEU A 210 -7.68 6.92 -3.04
C LEU A 210 -7.49 7.14 -1.54
N ALA A 211 -8.46 7.81 -0.91
CA ALA A 211 -8.51 8.04 0.53
C ALA A 211 -9.97 8.20 0.99
N TYR A 212 -10.21 7.92 2.26
CA TYR A 212 -11.51 8.11 2.90
C TYR A 212 -11.33 8.66 4.32
N LEU A 213 -12.09 9.71 4.66
CA LEU A 213 -12.13 10.26 6.01
C LEU A 213 -13.51 9.98 6.60
N HIS A 214 -13.57 9.16 7.65
CA HIS A 214 -14.84 8.90 8.32
C HIS A 214 -15.21 10.10 9.22
N PRO A 215 -16.34 10.78 8.97
CA PRO A 215 -16.64 12.07 9.57
C PRO A 215 -16.83 11.98 11.08
N SER A 216 -17.54 10.97 11.57
CA SER A 216 -17.91 10.86 12.99
C SER A 216 -16.77 10.40 13.89
N SER A 217 -15.77 9.70 13.35
CA SER A 217 -14.68 9.11 14.14
C SER A 217 -13.33 9.81 13.97
N GLY A 218 -13.23 10.77 13.02
CA GLY A 218 -11.98 11.45 12.72
C GLY A 218 -10.87 10.48 12.29
N THR A 219 -11.23 9.39 11.61
CA THR A 219 -10.28 8.37 11.14
C THR A 219 -10.07 8.51 9.64
N LEU A 220 -8.81 8.72 9.25
CA LEU A 220 -8.37 8.72 7.87
C LEU A 220 -7.93 7.32 7.46
N PHE A 221 -8.46 6.84 6.34
CA PHE A 221 -8.11 5.57 5.72
C PHE A 221 -7.41 5.84 4.39
N VAL A 222 -6.23 5.25 4.21
CA VAL A 222 -5.42 5.34 2.99
C VAL A 222 -4.83 3.96 2.72
N HIS A 223 -4.56 3.62 1.46
CA HIS A 223 -3.94 2.31 1.16
C HIS A 223 -2.50 2.23 1.71
N GLY A 224 -1.64 3.17 1.35
CA GLY A 224 -0.22 3.16 1.68
C GLY A 224 0.14 3.82 3.01
N GLY A 225 -0.17 5.11 3.14
CA GLY A 225 0.21 5.90 4.31
C GLY A 225 0.25 7.40 4.03
N VAL A 226 0.56 8.20 5.06
CA VAL A 226 0.59 9.68 4.94
C VAL A 226 1.99 10.30 4.95
N VAL A 227 3.02 9.47 5.13
CA VAL A 227 4.43 9.83 5.06
C VAL A 227 5.13 8.79 4.21
N GLY A 228 6.05 9.22 3.34
CA GLY A 228 6.77 8.33 2.47
C GLY A 228 8.05 8.93 1.95
N THR A 229 8.67 8.21 1.02
CA THR A 229 9.85 8.66 0.30
C THR A 229 9.50 8.81 -1.16
N PHE A 230 9.58 10.04 -1.67
CA PHE A 230 9.27 10.36 -3.05
C PHE A 230 10.43 11.15 -3.63
N ARG A 231 10.93 10.72 -4.80
CA ARG A 231 12.16 11.25 -5.42
C ARG A 231 13.36 11.28 -4.44
N ASN A 232 13.53 10.18 -3.70
CA ASN A 232 14.54 10.00 -2.65
C ASN A 232 14.44 10.91 -1.42
N LEU A 233 13.45 11.81 -1.37
CA LEU A 233 13.25 12.74 -0.26
C LEU A 233 12.11 12.26 0.66
N PRO A 234 12.27 12.31 1.99
CA PRO A 234 11.17 12.13 2.92
C PRO A 234 10.13 13.24 2.74
N GLN A 235 8.87 12.88 2.52
CA GLN A 235 7.78 13.84 2.33
C GLN A 235 6.48 13.30 2.92
N HIS A 236 5.59 14.20 3.35
CA HIS A 236 4.22 13.85 3.70
C HIS A 236 3.28 14.10 2.52
N VAL A 237 2.21 13.31 2.45
CA VAL A 237 1.26 13.30 1.32
C VAL A 237 0.12 14.30 1.51
N LEU A 238 -0.16 14.70 2.75
CA LEU A 238 -1.32 15.52 3.12
C LEU A 238 -1.38 16.81 2.30
N GLY A 239 -2.54 17.05 1.69
CA GLY A 239 -2.82 18.26 0.91
C GLY A 239 -2.31 18.23 -0.53
N VAL A 240 -1.54 17.22 -0.96
CA VAL A 240 -1.02 17.15 -2.33
C VAL A 240 -2.09 16.61 -3.27
N ILE A 241 -2.37 17.37 -4.33
CA ILE A 241 -3.14 16.92 -5.49
C ILE A 241 -2.20 16.91 -6.69
N PRO A 242 -2.01 15.76 -7.39
CA PRO A 242 -1.13 15.69 -8.54
C PRO A 242 -1.44 16.76 -9.60
N GLY A 243 -0.39 17.34 -10.19
CA GLY A 243 -0.51 18.39 -11.20
C GLY A 243 -0.95 19.77 -10.68
N ARG A 244 -1.29 19.94 -9.39
CA ARG A 244 -1.64 21.24 -8.81
C ARG A 244 -0.52 21.79 -7.95
N ALA A 245 -0.32 23.11 -8.00
CA ALA A 245 0.62 23.81 -7.14
C ALA A 245 0.04 24.01 -5.72
N GLY A 246 0.90 23.95 -4.71
CA GLY A 246 0.53 24.15 -3.32
C GLY A 246 -0.10 22.91 -2.66
N ARG A 247 -0.54 23.08 -1.41
CA ARG A 247 -1.19 22.03 -0.61
C ARG A 247 -2.56 22.50 -0.12
N VAL A 248 -3.55 21.61 -0.22
CA VAL A 248 -4.87 21.79 0.41
C VAL A 248 -4.71 21.57 1.92
N ARG A 249 -5.01 22.60 2.72
CA ARG A 249 -4.77 22.57 4.18
C ARG A 249 -5.71 21.62 4.91
N ASP A 250 -6.99 21.65 4.57
CA ASP A 250 -8.00 20.81 5.21
C ASP A 250 -7.94 19.37 4.66
N VAL A 251 -7.92 18.37 5.56
CA VAL A 251 -7.82 16.96 5.18
C VAL A 251 -9.07 16.47 4.46
N ALA A 252 -10.27 16.90 4.86
CA ALA A 252 -11.51 16.49 4.19
C ALA A 252 -11.55 17.01 2.74
N GLN A 253 -11.19 18.27 2.54
CA GLN A 253 -11.06 18.87 1.21
C GLN A 253 -9.96 18.20 0.37
N TRP A 254 -8.83 17.83 0.99
CA TRP A 254 -7.78 17.10 0.31
C TRP A 254 -8.27 15.74 -0.20
N VAL A 255 -8.95 14.96 0.66
CA VAL A 255 -9.55 13.65 0.29
C VAL A 255 -10.53 13.82 -0.87
N ALA A 256 -11.45 14.78 -0.79
CA ALA A 256 -12.43 15.02 -1.84
C ALA A 256 -11.76 15.37 -3.19
N LYS A 257 -10.81 16.31 -3.19
CA LYS A 257 -10.10 16.74 -4.41
C LYS A 257 -9.18 15.66 -4.98
N LEU A 258 -8.66 14.77 -4.13
CA LEU A 258 -7.81 13.67 -4.57
C LEU A 258 -8.63 12.60 -5.28
N ASN A 259 -9.82 12.29 -4.76
CA ASN A 259 -10.76 11.36 -5.40
C ASN A 259 -11.32 11.94 -6.71
N GLU A 260 -11.67 13.23 -6.75
CA GLU A 260 -12.06 13.93 -7.99
C GLU A 260 -10.95 13.85 -9.05
N TRP A 261 -9.69 14.06 -8.64
CA TRP A 261 -8.55 13.91 -9.55
C TRP A 261 -8.44 12.48 -10.09
N LYS A 262 -8.64 11.46 -9.24
CA LYS A 262 -8.66 10.05 -9.68
C LYS A 262 -9.75 9.83 -10.73
N ASP A 263 -10.95 10.37 -10.55
CA ASP A 263 -12.05 10.23 -11.52
C ASP A 263 -11.69 10.83 -12.88
N LEU A 264 -11.04 12.00 -12.89
CA LEU A 264 -10.54 12.60 -14.13
C LEU A 264 -9.51 11.70 -14.84
N GLN A 265 -8.62 11.05 -14.09
CA GLN A 265 -7.65 10.13 -14.67
C GLN A 265 -8.28 8.85 -15.23
N LEU A 266 -9.36 8.36 -14.62
CA LEU A 266 -10.13 7.25 -15.18
C LEU A 266 -10.88 7.67 -16.44
N ALA A 267 -11.47 8.86 -16.48
CA ALA A 267 -12.10 9.37 -17.69
C ALA A 267 -11.09 9.52 -18.85
N GLU A 268 -9.86 9.96 -18.56
CA GLU A 268 -8.77 9.96 -19.55
C GLU A 268 -8.45 8.55 -20.04
N TRP A 269 -8.32 7.57 -19.12
CA TRP A 269 -8.07 6.17 -19.48
C TRP A 269 -9.17 5.58 -20.36
N GLU A 270 -10.44 5.83 -20.05
CA GLU A 270 -11.55 5.32 -20.85
C GLU A 270 -11.60 5.94 -22.25
N ARG A 271 -11.20 7.20 -22.38
CA ARG A 271 -11.10 7.88 -23.67
C ARG A 271 -9.94 7.32 -24.49
N ASP A 272 -8.78 7.15 -23.87
CA ASP A 272 -7.53 6.75 -24.54
C ASP A 272 -6.88 5.52 -23.85
N PRO A 273 -7.48 4.31 -23.89
CA PRO A 273 -7.06 3.17 -23.09
C PRO A 273 -5.79 2.46 -23.59
N GLN A 274 -5.33 2.81 -24.79
CA GLN A 274 -4.17 2.23 -25.47
C GLN A 274 -3.03 3.25 -25.60
N PHE A 275 -1.83 2.80 -25.97
CA PHE A 275 -0.75 3.73 -26.25
C PHE A 275 -1.02 4.51 -27.55
N PHE A 276 -0.76 5.81 -27.50
CA PHE A 276 -0.73 6.70 -28.66
C PHE A 276 0.55 7.54 -28.60
N SER A 277 1.04 8.03 -29.75
CA SER A 277 2.18 8.95 -29.77
C SER A 277 1.68 10.39 -29.56
N PRO A 278 2.04 11.06 -28.45
CA PRO A 278 1.69 12.47 -28.28
C PRO A 278 2.65 13.35 -29.08
N GLN A 279 2.10 14.11 -30.03
CA GLN A 279 2.69 15.40 -30.36
C GLN A 279 2.37 16.34 -29.17
N LEU A 280 3.37 16.62 -28.32
CA LEU A 280 3.36 17.62 -27.22
C LEU A 280 2.53 17.27 -25.96
N SER A 281 3.19 17.03 -24.82
CA SER A 281 2.56 17.13 -23.48
C SER A 281 3.60 17.25 -22.34
N ALA A 282 3.31 18.12 -21.36
CA ALA A 282 4.21 18.69 -20.36
C ALA A 282 4.33 17.92 -19.01
N ILE A 283 3.87 16.66 -18.92
CA ILE A 283 4.00 15.85 -17.69
C ILE A 283 5.31 15.01 -17.75
N PRO A 284 6.13 14.94 -16.68
CA PRO A 284 7.44 14.26 -16.72
C PRO A 284 7.34 12.73 -16.87
N TYR A 285 7.54 12.29 -18.10
CA TYR A 285 8.37 11.18 -18.65
C TYR A 285 8.51 9.84 -17.88
N ASP A 286 8.07 8.74 -18.52
CA ASP A 286 8.63 7.38 -18.40
C ASP A 286 9.55 7.15 -19.62
N PRO A 287 10.81 6.70 -19.49
CA PRO A 287 11.83 6.94 -20.51
C PRO A 287 11.78 6.14 -21.81
N VAL A 288 10.84 5.21 -22.00
CA VAL A 288 11.11 4.12 -22.94
C VAL A 288 10.43 4.23 -24.29
N VAL A 289 9.33 4.96 -24.46
CA VAL A 289 8.75 5.15 -25.80
C VAL A 289 8.07 6.51 -25.81
N GLY A 290 8.20 7.29 -26.89
CA GLY A 290 7.46 8.55 -27.08
C GLY A 290 5.95 8.32 -27.27
N THR A 291 5.33 7.57 -26.36
CA THR A 291 3.93 7.19 -26.31
C THR A 291 3.35 7.52 -24.93
N ARG A 292 2.04 7.73 -24.89
CA ARG A 292 1.23 7.98 -23.70
C ARG A 292 -0.05 7.15 -23.77
N ARG A 293 -0.71 6.96 -22.64
CA ARG A 293 -2.10 6.48 -22.55
C ARG A 293 -2.86 7.31 -21.53
N GLY A 294 -4.18 7.26 -21.58
CA GLY A 294 -5.02 7.82 -20.55
C GLY A 294 -4.77 7.13 -19.20
N GLY A 295 -4.88 7.89 -18.10
CA GLY A 295 -4.63 7.37 -16.75
C GLY A 295 -3.16 7.19 -16.38
N ASP A 296 -2.20 7.59 -17.22
CA ASP A 296 -0.75 7.51 -16.95
C ASP A 296 -0.36 8.16 -15.61
N ALA A 297 -0.99 9.30 -15.25
CA ALA A 297 -0.66 9.96 -13.99
C ALA A 297 -1.18 9.19 -12.77
N LEU A 298 -2.35 8.53 -12.88
CA LEU A 298 -2.87 7.66 -11.82
C LEU A 298 -2.00 6.42 -11.63
N ILE A 299 -1.58 5.79 -12.74
CA ILE A 299 -0.65 4.66 -12.70
C ILE A 299 0.67 5.08 -12.04
N SER A 300 1.22 6.24 -12.44
CA SER A 300 2.46 6.76 -11.86
C SER A 300 2.32 7.11 -10.38
N TYR A 301 1.16 7.65 -9.98
CA TYR A 301 0.86 7.98 -8.59
C TYR A 301 0.85 6.75 -7.69
N ALA A 302 0.39 5.61 -8.20
CA ALA A 302 0.36 4.36 -7.47
C ALA A 302 1.72 3.65 -7.35
N GLN A 303 2.79 4.19 -7.97
CA GLN A 303 4.12 3.55 -7.96
C GLN A 303 5.07 4.18 -6.92
N PRO A 304 6.04 3.40 -6.37
CA PRO A 304 7.01 3.92 -5.40
C PRO A 304 7.91 5.06 -5.90
N ASN A 305 8.11 5.18 -7.22
CA ASN A 305 8.83 6.27 -7.87
C ASN A 305 7.91 7.43 -8.29
N SER A 306 6.67 7.47 -7.78
CA SER A 306 5.70 8.52 -8.09
C SER A 306 6.35 9.90 -8.08
N PRO A 307 6.10 10.73 -9.10
CA PRO A 307 6.63 12.08 -9.14
C PRO A 307 5.97 12.99 -8.09
N TRP A 308 4.91 12.52 -7.43
CA TRP A 308 4.19 13.20 -6.36
C TRP A 308 4.16 12.38 -5.07
N PRO A 309 4.11 13.02 -3.88
CA PRO A 309 3.71 12.35 -2.65
C PRO A 309 2.37 11.62 -2.81
N SER A 310 2.38 10.31 -2.59
CA SER A 310 1.25 9.42 -2.86
C SER A 310 0.78 8.68 -1.62
N CYS A 311 -0.52 8.73 -1.32
CA CYS A 311 -1.11 7.97 -0.23
C CYS A 311 -1.33 6.49 -0.59
N VAL A 312 -1.08 6.08 -1.84
CA VAL A 312 -1.11 4.69 -2.29
C VAL A 312 0.28 4.08 -2.17
N ALA A 313 1.31 4.77 -2.67
CA ALA A 313 2.68 4.24 -2.72
C ALA A 313 3.53 4.53 -1.48
N ALA A 314 3.02 5.34 -0.54
CA ALA A 314 3.67 5.55 0.75
C ALA A 314 3.79 4.23 1.52
N LYS A 315 4.98 3.92 2.03
CA LYS A 315 5.22 2.70 2.80
C LYS A 315 5.02 2.94 4.29
N GLY A 316 3.76 3.04 4.72
CA GLY A 316 3.38 3.35 6.11
C GLY A 316 3.89 4.71 6.58
N ALA A 317 3.25 5.31 7.57
CA ALA A 317 3.52 6.71 7.92
C ALA A 317 4.79 6.96 8.76
N GLY A 318 5.90 6.29 8.46
CA GLY A 318 7.18 6.54 9.13
C GLY A 318 8.12 5.36 9.21
N ILE A 319 7.98 4.34 8.37
CA ILE A 319 8.88 3.17 8.44
C ILE A 319 10.33 3.61 8.24
N ASP A 320 11.18 3.29 9.21
CA ASP A 320 12.60 3.56 9.15
C ASP A 320 13.21 2.89 7.91
N ARG A 321 14.04 3.64 7.16
CA ARG A 321 14.63 3.10 5.93
C ARG A 321 15.64 2.00 6.20
N GLU A 322 16.37 2.07 7.30
CA GLU A 322 17.43 1.14 7.67
C GLU A 322 16.86 -0.05 8.45
N THR A 323 16.12 0.23 9.53
CA THR A 323 15.64 -0.81 10.43
C THR A 323 14.32 -1.43 9.99
N ARG A 324 13.53 -0.73 9.17
CA ARG A 324 12.11 -1.03 8.84
C ARG A 324 11.16 -0.98 10.04
N ALA A 325 11.61 -0.48 11.19
CA ALA A 325 10.73 -0.24 12.32
C ALA A 325 9.68 0.83 11.97
N PRO A 326 8.42 0.68 12.40
CA PRO A 326 7.44 1.74 12.25
C PRO A 326 7.84 2.95 13.14
N LYS A 327 7.41 4.15 12.79
CA LYS A 327 7.63 5.36 13.62
C LYS A 327 6.33 6.10 13.81
N ALA A 328 6.27 6.89 14.88
CA ALA A 328 5.21 7.87 15.05
C ALA A 328 5.27 8.92 13.92
N PHE A 329 4.16 9.63 13.72
CA PHE A 329 4.13 10.74 12.76
C PHE A 329 5.16 11.81 13.15
N PRO A 330 5.87 12.40 12.17
CA PRO A 330 6.63 13.62 12.41
C PRO A 330 5.74 14.73 12.98
N ALA A 331 6.26 15.56 13.89
CA ALA A 331 5.48 16.56 14.63
C ALA A 331 4.64 17.49 13.72
N ASN A 332 5.17 17.92 12.57
CA ASN A 332 4.45 18.75 11.62
C ASN A 332 3.26 18.02 10.95
N VAL A 333 3.41 16.73 10.67
CA VAL A 333 2.34 15.88 10.14
C VAL A 333 1.29 15.63 11.21
N ASN A 334 1.74 15.35 12.44
CA ASN A 334 0.87 15.16 13.59
C ASN A 334 0.00 16.39 13.84
N HIS A 335 0.61 17.57 13.87
CA HIS A 335 -0.10 18.84 14.03
C HIS A 335 -1.15 19.05 12.93
N TRP A 336 -0.80 18.78 11.67
CA TRP A 336 -1.72 18.89 10.53
C TRP A 336 -2.93 17.97 10.65
N LEU A 337 -2.71 16.71 11.04
CA LEU A 337 -3.78 15.73 11.26
C LEU A 337 -4.70 16.21 12.39
N VAL A 338 -4.12 16.56 13.53
CA VAL A 338 -4.86 17.00 14.73
C VAL A 338 -5.68 18.27 14.45
N SER A 339 -5.08 19.25 13.76
CA SER A 339 -5.76 20.50 13.39
C SER A 339 -6.90 20.29 12.40
N SER A 340 -6.91 19.17 11.69
CA SER A 340 -7.97 18.77 10.77
C SER A 340 -8.98 17.80 11.41
N GLY A 341 -8.94 17.64 12.73
CA GLY A 341 -9.82 16.72 13.46
C GLY A 341 -9.47 15.23 13.30
N VAL A 342 -8.35 14.90 12.68
CA VAL A 342 -7.91 13.50 12.50
C VAL A 342 -7.16 13.04 13.75
N ARG A 343 -7.56 11.89 14.28
CA ARG A 343 -6.90 11.23 15.42
C ARG A 343 -6.30 9.87 15.06
N ARG A 344 -6.80 9.25 14.01
CA ARG A 344 -6.33 7.94 13.54
C ARG A 344 -6.02 7.94 12.06
N VAL A 345 -4.96 7.24 11.69
CA VAL A 345 -4.70 6.88 10.29
C VAL A 345 -4.57 5.38 10.19
N CYS A 346 -5.46 4.77 9.42
CA CYS A 346 -5.42 3.35 9.08
C CYS A 346 -4.80 3.19 7.69
N SER A 347 -3.83 2.28 7.54
CA SER A 347 -3.31 1.90 6.24
C SER A 347 -3.01 0.41 6.09
N GLY A 348 -2.93 -0.01 4.85
CA GLY A 348 -2.42 -1.30 4.40
C GLY A 348 -1.02 -1.20 3.81
N HIS A 349 -0.78 -1.89 2.69
CA HIS A 349 0.38 -1.84 1.78
C HIS A 349 1.74 -2.32 2.30
N THR A 350 2.06 -2.05 3.57
CA THR A 350 3.35 -2.46 4.15
C THR A 350 3.17 -3.51 5.23
N PRO A 351 3.43 -4.79 4.93
CA PRO A 351 3.23 -5.86 5.88
C PRO A 351 4.14 -5.68 7.10
N GLN A 352 3.59 -5.87 8.29
CA GLN A 352 4.32 -5.73 9.56
C GLN A 352 4.26 -6.99 10.43
N GLY A 353 4.03 -8.16 9.83
CA GLY A 353 3.91 -9.45 10.51
C GLY A 353 2.46 -9.92 10.60
N ASP A 354 2.19 -10.77 11.59
CA ASP A 354 0.94 -11.53 11.76
C ASP A 354 -0.15 -10.82 12.59
N THR A 355 0.12 -9.59 12.99
CA THR A 355 -0.80 -8.71 13.71
C THR A 355 -0.67 -7.28 13.17
N PRO A 356 -1.78 -6.51 13.14
CA PRO A 356 -1.70 -5.08 12.90
C PRO A 356 -0.67 -4.42 13.81
N THR A 357 0.06 -3.45 13.27
CA THR A 357 1.06 -2.70 14.03
C THR A 357 0.55 -1.31 14.33
N LEU A 358 0.47 -1.01 15.62
CA LEU A 358 -0.05 0.25 16.11
C LEU A 358 1.11 1.09 16.65
N VAL A 359 1.09 2.39 16.36
CA VAL A 359 2.08 3.33 16.92
C VAL A 359 1.36 4.54 17.47
N ARG A 360 1.55 4.78 18.76
CA ARG A 360 1.01 5.96 19.44
C ARG A 360 1.90 7.18 19.15
N GLY A 361 1.27 8.28 18.74
CA GLY A 361 1.91 9.55 18.49
C GLY A 361 1.74 10.55 19.63
N GLU A 362 2.14 11.79 19.36
CA GLU A 362 1.83 12.94 20.22
C GLU A 362 0.35 13.32 20.09
N HIS A 363 -0.21 13.99 21.10
CA HIS A 363 -1.62 14.40 21.13
C HIS A 363 -2.60 13.25 20.87
N ASP A 364 -2.26 12.06 21.35
CA ASP A 364 -3.04 10.83 21.27
C ASP A 364 -3.45 10.42 19.85
N THR A 365 -2.66 10.81 18.85
CA THR A 365 -2.83 10.25 17.51
C THR A 365 -2.38 8.79 17.47
N LEU A 366 -3.00 8.02 16.58
CA LEU A 366 -2.74 6.60 16.44
C LEU A 366 -2.57 6.23 14.97
N MET A 367 -1.43 5.63 14.66
CA MET A 367 -1.19 4.99 13.37
C MET A 367 -1.52 3.51 13.47
N ILE A 368 -2.25 2.98 12.50
CA ILE A 368 -2.63 1.57 12.42
C ILE A 368 -2.19 1.04 11.06
N LEU A 369 -1.13 0.23 11.05
CA LEU A 369 -0.64 -0.50 9.88
C LEU A 369 -1.26 -1.91 9.93
N ALA A 370 -2.35 -2.12 9.18
CA ALA A 370 -3.18 -3.32 9.29
C ALA A 370 -2.82 -4.43 8.29
N ASP A 371 -1.84 -4.21 7.42
CA ASP A 371 -1.43 -5.20 6.43
C ASP A 371 -0.72 -6.39 7.10
N THR A 372 -1.35 -7.56 6.98
CA THR A 372 -0.86 -8.86 7.45
C THR A 372 -0.66 -9.86 6.29
N SER A 373 -0.53 -9.39 5.06
CA SER A 373 -0.44 -10.24 3.85
C SER A 373 0.81 -11.13 3.78
N HIS A 374 1.85 -10.85 4.58
CA HIS A 374 3.09 -11.62 4.66
C HIS A 374 3.31 -12.31 6.02
N SER A 375 2.21 -12.71 6.67
CA SER A 375 2.24 -13.35 7.99
C SER A 375 2.91 -14.74 8.00
N ASP A 376 2.76 -15.50 6.91
CA ASP A 376 3.34 -16.84 6.76
C ASP A 376 3.82 -17.05 5.32
N LEU A 377 5.09 -16.75 5.07
CA LEU A 377 5.71 -16.88 3.74
C LEU A 377 5.77 -18.33 3.23
N LYS A 378 5.48 -19.33 4.06
CA LYS A 378 5.41 -20.74 3.63
C LYS A 378 4.03 -21.08 3.06
N ALA A 379 3.00 -20.31 3.40
CA ALA A 379 1.67 -20.51 2.89
C ALA A 379 1.58 -20.07 1.41
N PRO A 380 0.74 -20.72 0.59
CA PRO A 380 0.57 -20.36 -0.82
C PRO A 380 0.16 -18.91 -1.09
N ASP A 381 -0.58 -18.31 -0.15
CA ASP A 381 -1.07 -16.92 -0.18
C ASP A 381 -0.21 -15.96 0.67
N SER A 382 0.94 -16.44 1.19
CA SER A 382 1.83 -15.71 2.12
C SER A 382 1.21 -15.31 3.48
N ARG A 383 -0.03 -15.73 3.77
CA ARG A 383 -0.76 -15.37 4.99
C ARG A 383 -1.04 -16.56 5.90
N GLY A 384 -1.31 -17.74 5.33
CA GLY A 384 -1.70 -18.91 6.12
C GLY A 384 -3.00 -18.65 6.88
N ILE A 385 -3.07 -19.04 8.15
CA ILE A 385 -4.28 -18.83 8.97
C ILE A 385 -4.39 -17.42 9.57
N ALA A 386 -3.36 -16.59 9.45
CA ALA A 386 -3.37 -15.27 10.05
C ALA A 386 -4.52 -14.40 9.51
N ALA A 387 -5.15 -13.63 10.39
CA ALA A 387 -6.26 -12.75 10.05
C ALA A 387 -6.36 -11.61 11.06
N ALA A 388 -6.91 -10.48 10.61
CA ALA A 388 -7.07 -9.30 11.42
C ALA A 388 -8.29 -8.49 10.96
N ALA A 389 -8.99 -7.90 11.91
CA ALA A 389 -9.95 -6.85 11.66
C ALA A 389 -9.72 -5.71 12.66
N VAL A 390 -9.85 -4.48 12.16
CA VAL A 390 -9.81 -3.27 12.98
C VAL A 390 -11.21 -2.67 13.00
N VAL A 391 -11.76 -2.41 14.18
CA VAL A 391 -13.07 -1.76 14.34
C VAL A 391 -12.88 -0.43 15.05
N VAL A 392 -13.37 0.63 14.44
CA VAL A 392 -13.33 2.00 14.98
C VAL A 392 -14.73 2.43 15.39
N HIS A 393 -14.89 2.98 16.60
CA HIS A 393 -16.15 3.53 17.08
C HIS A 393 -15.91 4.72 18.01
N GLY A 394 -16.41 5.91 17.66
CA GLY A 394 -16.13 7.13 18.45
C GLY A 394 -14.62 7.31 18.60
N GLU A 395 -14.10 7.39 19.82
CA GLU A 395 -12.66 7.46 20.10
C GLU A 395 -11.98 6.10 20.28
N THR A 396 -12.74 5.00 20.33
CA THR A 396 -12.20 3.67 20.62
C THR A 396 -11.82 2.92 19.36
N THR A 397 -10.80 2.07 19.49
CA THR A 397 -10.33 1.16 18.43
C THR A 397 -10.25 -0.24 19.01
N GLU A 398 -11.03 -1.17 18.48
CA GLU A 398 -10.93 -2.60 18.73
C GLU A 398 -10.06 -3.23 17.64
N VAL A 399 -9.13 -4.08 18.04
CA VAL A 399 -8.35 -4.89 17.10
C VAL A 399 -8.47 -6.33 17.54
N CYS A 400 -8.93 -7.18 16.63
CA CYS A 400 -9.10 -8.61 16.86
C CYS A 400 -8.52 -9.41 15.70
N GLY A 401 -8.07 -10.63 15.99
CA GLY A 401 -7.47 -11.47 14.98
C GLY A 401 -6.84 -12.75 15.51
N GLN A 402 -6.11 -13.39 14.60
CA GLN A 402 -5.37 -14.62 14.85
C GLN A 402 -3.98 -14.52 14.20
N CYS A 403 -2.94 -14.91 14.95
CA CYS A 403 -1.57 -15.02 14.49
C CYS A 403 -1.38 -16.22 13.55
N SER A 404 -0.23 -16.28 12.86
CA SER A 404 0.08 -17.41 11.95
C SER A 404 0.21 -18.76 12.66
N ASP A 405 0.45 -18.75 13.98
CA ASP A 405 0.51 -19.95 14.81
C ASP A 405 -0.83 -20.34 15.47
N GLY A 406 -1.90 -19.63 15.14
CA GLY A 406 -3.25 -19.88 15.65
C GLY A 406 -3.59 -19.13 16.95
N THR A 407 -2.64 -18.41 17.54
CA THR A 407 -2.89 -17.63 18.76
C THR A 407 -3.83 -16.47 18.47
N GLU A 408 -4.90 -16.34 19.25
CA GLU A 408 -5.85 -15.25 19.12
C GLU A 408 -5.40 -14.00 19.89
N TYR A 409 -5.83 -12.83 19.41
CA TYR A 409 -5.66 -11.57 20.10
C TYR A 409 -6.92 -10.71 19.98
N SER A 410 -7.22 -9.97 21.04
CA SER A 410 -8.29 -8.98 21.06
C SER A 410 -8.01 -7.92 22.12
N TYR A 411 -8.07 -6.66 21.74
CA TYR A 411 -7.84 -5.54 22.64
C TYR A 411 -8.53 -4.26 22.17
N PHE A 412 -8.69 -3.33 23.11
CA PHE A 412 -9.31 -2.03 22.89
C PHE A 412 -8.34 -0.92 23.24
N LEU A 413 -8.29 0.12 22.40
CA LEU A 413 -7.58 1.36 22.68
C LEU A 413 -8.59 2.50 22.88
N PRO A 414 -8.32 3.42 23.83
CA PRO A 414 -7.08 3.55 24.59
C PRO A 414 -6.97 2.66 25.86
N GLN A 415 -7.92 1.75 26.11
CA GLN A 415 -8.00 0.95 27.34
C GLN A 415 -6.76 0.11 27.62
N ASP A 416 -6.13 -0.46 26.59
CA ASP A 416 -4.85 -1.14 26.74
C ASP A 416 -3.70 -0.11 26.77
N PRO A 417 -2.99 0.03 27.91
CA PRO A 417 -1.98 1.06 28.05
C PRO A 417 -0.65 0.66 27.41
N TRP A 418 -0.45 -0.59 26.99
CA TRP A 418 0.83 -1.08 26.50
C TRP A 418 0.87 -1.19 24.98
N VAL A 419 -0.21 -1.63 24.35
CA VAL A 419 -0.23 -1.78 22.89
C VAL A 419 0.05 -0.44 22.19
N GLY A 420 0.98 -0.49 21.24
CA GLY A 420 1.47 0.65 20.47
C GLY A 420 2.52 1.51 21.18
N GLU A 421 2.98 1.12 22.37
CA GLU A 421 4.09 1.75 23.08
C GLU A 421 5.41 1.03 22.79
N TRP A 422 6.49 1.81 22.69
CA TRP A 422 7.85 1.31 22.64
C TRP A 422 8.37 1.02 24.04
N LEU A 423 9.13 -0.06 24.20
CA LEU A 423 9.83 -0.43 25.42
C LEU A 423 11.25 0.14 25.43
N LEU A 424 11.84 0.30 26.62
CA LEU A 424 13.20 0.86 26.80
C LEU A 424 14.30 0.06 26.08
N ASP A 425 14.06 -1.21 25.78
CA ASP A 425 15.00 -2.07 25.05
C ASP A 425 14.82 -2.04 23.52
N GLY A 426 13.91 -1.20 23.01
CA GLY A 426 13.63 -1.02 21.60
C GLY A 426 12.70 -2.06 20.98
N ARG A 427 11.93 -2.81 21.78
CA ARG A 427 10.79 -3.62 21.30
C ARG A 427 9.51 -2.79 21.27
N LEU A 428 8.63 -3.03 20.30
CA LEU A 428 7.28 -2.46 20.23
C LEU A 428 6.26 -3.47 20.75
N VAL A 429 5.33 -3.05 21.59
CA VAL A 429 4.19 -3.90 22.00
C VAL A 429 3.13 -3.88 20.89
N LYS A 430 2.93 -5.01 20.22
CA LYS A 430 2.05 -5.13 19.05
C LYS A 430 0.61 -5.47 19.40
N ALA A 431 0.42 -6.43 20.30
CA ALA A 431 -0.90 -6.96 20.60
C ALA A 431 -0.95 -7.53 22.02
N ARG A 432 -2.14 -7.47 22.62
CA ARG A 432 -2.46 -8.28 23.80
C ARG A 432 -3.13 -9.57 23.33
N LEU A 433 -2.57 -10.70 23.75
CA LEU A 433 -3.04 -12.03 23.36
C LEU A 433 -4.26 -12.42 24.20
N SER A 434 -5.19 -13.12 23.57
CA SER A 434 -6.33 -13.73 24.26
C SER A 434 -5.82 -14.88 25.11
N THR A 435 -6.26 -14.94 26.37
CA THR A 435 -5.95 -16.09 27.23
C THR A 435 -6.79 -17.27 26.77
N PRO A 436 -6.21 -18.47 26.55
CA PRO A 436 -7.00 -19.66 26.27
C PRO A 436 -8.05 -19.84 27.37
N SER A 437 -9.29 -20.11 26.98
CA SER A 437 -10.36 -20.46 27.91
C SER A 437 -10.03 -21.82 28.56
N SER A 438 -9.20 -21.82 29.60
CA SER A 438 -8.91 -23.03 30.35
C SER A 438 -10.04 -23.28 31.34
N ASN A 439 -10.73 -24.42 31.20
CA ASN A 439 -11.67 -24.98 32.19
C ASN A 439 -11.01 -25.36 33.54
N CYS A 440 -9.78 -24.89 33.82
CA CYS A 440 -9.09 -25.13 35.08
C CYS A 440 -9.22 -23.91 36.00
N LEU A 441 -10.10 -24.05 36.99
CA LEU A 441 -10.14 -23.21 38.18
C LEU A 441 -8.77 -23.24 38.87
N SER A 442 -8.06 -22.10 38.94
CA SER A 442 -7.45 -21.60 40.19
C SER A 442 -6.50 -20.40 40.06
N THR A 443 -6.14 -19.91 38.86
CA THR A 443 -5.46 -18.60 38.76
C THR A 443 -5.96 -17.85 37.53
N ALA A 444 -6.31 -16.56 37.71
CA ALA A 444 -6.63 -15.72 36.56
C ALA A 444 -5.41 -15.71 35.62
N PRO A 445 -5.57 -16.07 34.34
CA PRO A 445 -4.44 -16.18 33.43
C PRO A 445 -3.76 -14.82 33.31
N LYS A 446 -2.43 -14.79 33.49
CA LYS A 446 -1.64 -13.57 33.37
C LYS A 446 -1.79 -13.02 31.95
N ALA A 447 -1.95 -11.70 31.83
CA ALA A 447 -1.99 -11.05 30.53
C ALA A 447 -0.65 -11.24 29.81
N VAL A 448 -0.71 -11.72 28.57
CA VAL A 448 0.46 -11.92 27.71
C VAL A 448 0.37 -10.98 26.51
N TYR A 449 1.49 -10.39 26.14
CA TYR A 449 1.63 -9.46 25.03
C TYR A 449 2.59 -10.01 24.00
N LEU A 450 2.24 -9.80 22.73
CA LEU A 450 3.15 -9.97 21.61
C LEU A 450 3.97 -8.69 21.46
N VAL A 451 5.29 -8.83 21.50
CA VAL A 451 6.22 -7.73 21.23
C VAL A 451 7.06 -8.03 20.01
N ALA A 452 7.53 -7.00 19.33
CA ALA A 452 8.30 -7.13 18.10
C ALA A 452 9.57 -6.28 18.10
N ARG A 453 10.59 -6.80 17.42
CA ARG A 453 11.81 -6.06 17.08
C ARG A 453 12.12 -6.21 15.60
N TRP A 454 12.46 -5.11 14.95
CA TRP A 454 12.81 -5.08 13.54
C TRP A 454 14.33 -5.13 13.35
N GLN A 455 14.77 -5.95 12.40
CA GLN A 455 16.16 -6.09 11.96
C GLN A 455 16.16 -6.10 10.42
N GLY A 456 16.01 -4.92 9.82
CA GLY A 456 15.77 -4.82 8.38
C GLY A 456 14.43 -5.45 8.02
N TYR A 457 14.40 -6.36 7.04
CA TYR A 457 13.15 -7.04 6.66
C TYR A 457 12.72 -8.18 7.58
N GLN A 458 13.53 -8.51 8.60
CA GLN A 458 13.17 -9.53 9.59
C GLN A 458 12.49 -8.90 10.79
N ILE A 459 11.32 -9.41 11.16
CA ILE A 459 10.61 -9.06 12.38
C ILE A 459 10.70 -10.25 13.32
N LYS A 460 11.26 -10.03 14.51
CA LYS A 460 11.33 -11.03 15.58
C LYS A 460 10.20 -10.76 16.55
N HIS A 461 9.38 -11.78 16.79
CA HIS A 461 8.27 -11.74 17.73
C HIS A 461 8.62 -12.51 19.01
N GLU A 462 8.23 -11.95 20.15
CA GLU A 462 8.39 -12.56 21.47
C GLU A 462 7.11 -12.35 22.29
N ARG A 463 6.90 -13.21 23.29
CA ARG A 463 5.77 -13.12 24.22
C ARG A 463 6.27 -12.67 25.57
N LEU A 464 5.68 -11.61 26.12
CA LEU A 464 6.01 -11.05 27.43
C LEU A 464 4.77 -10.98 28.30
N THR A 465 4.94 -11.24 29.59
CA THR A 465 3.89 -11.00 30.59
C THR A 465 3.78 -9.51 30.92
N LEU A 466 2.69 -9.12 31.59
CA LEU A 466 2.55 -7.75 32.10
C LEU A 466 3.69 -7.38 33.05
N GLU A 467 4.15 -8.32 33.88
CA GLU A 467 5.27 -8.10 34.79
C GLU A 467 6.58 -7.87 34.04
N ASP A 468 6.83 -8.60 32.96
CA ASP A 468 7.99 -8.38 32.10
C ASP A 468 7.95 -6.98 31.47
N LEU A 469 6.79 -6.56 30.95
CA LEU A 469 6.62 -5.22 30.39
C LEU A 469 6.87 -4.12 31.43
N ALA A 470 6.33 -4.30 32.64
CA ALA A 470 6.53 -3.36 33.75
C ALA A 470 8.00 -3.28 34.18
N ALA A 471 8.72 -4.41 34.18
CA ALA A 471 10.13 -4.46 34.51
C ALA A 471 11.01 -3.79 33.45
N ILE A 472 10.68 -3.92 32.17
CA ILE A 472 11.40 -3.25 31.07
C ILE A 472 11.09 -1.76 31.03
N GLY A 473 9.83 -1.38 31.24
CA GLY A 473 9.35 0.00 31.16
C GLY A 473 9.12 0.51 29.74
N LYS A 474 8.35 1.59 29.64
CA LYS A 474 8.07 2.29 28.37
C LYS A 474 9.20 3.28 28.06
N ALA A 475 9.61 3.34 26.80
CA ALA A 475 10.47 4.41 26.31
C ALA A 475 9.70 5.74 26.30
N THR A 476 10.38 6.86 26.57
CA THR A 476 9.72 8.16 26.43
C THR A 476 9.47 8.46 24.95
N ARG A 477 8.33 9.09 24.64
CA ARG A 477 7.95 9.38 23.24
C ARG A 477 8.97 10.29 22.52
N MET A 478 9.78 11.06 23.24
CA MET A 478 10.84 11.90 22.67
C MET A 478 12.14 11.14 22.35
N GLU A 479 12.53 10.13 23.12
CA GLU A 479 13.82 9.44 22.97
C GLU A 479 13.96 8.65 21.65
N HIS A 480 12.86 8.17 21.08
CA HIS A 480 12.89 7.44 19.80
C HIS A 480 13.16 8.33 18.57
N THR A 481 12.91 9.64 18.67
CA THR A 481 13.33 10.57 17.60
C THR A 481 14.85 10.84 17.65
N ALA A 482 15.45 10.81 18.84
CA ALA A 482 16.87 11.10 19.08
C ALA A 482 17.79 9.88 18.97
N SER A 483 17.34 8.66 19.29
CA SER A 483 18.19 7.45 19.22
C SER A 483 18.52 7.04 17.78
N CYS A 484 17.66 7.36 16.80
CA CYS A 484 17.97 7.26 15.37
C CYS A 484 19.12 8.20 14.95
N VAL A 485 19.26 9.37 15.58
CA VAL A 485 20.36 10.34 15.30
C VAL A 485 21.65 9.88 16.01
N SER A 486 21.52 9.27 17.18
CA SER A 486 22.68 8.81 17.97
C SER A 486 23.41 7.63 17.30
N ALA A 487 22.69 6.72 16.63
CA ALA A 487 23.27 5.67 15.82
C ALA A 487 24.03 6.21 14.57
N GLN A 488 23.61 7.37 14.03
CA GLN A 488 24.31 8.06 12.93
C GLN A 488 25.62 8.73 13.40
N LEU A 489 25.64 9.31 14.61
CA LEU A 489 26.83 9.97 15.17
C LEU A 489 27.94 8.98 15.58
N VAL A 490 27.58 7.77 16.04
CA VAL A 490 28.56 6.72 16.37
C VAL A 490 29.23 6.13 15.11
N ARG A 491 28.52 6.09 13.97
CA ARG A 491 29.07 5.64 12.66
C ARG A 491 29.92 6.70 11.95
N LEU A 492 29.57 7.98 12.07
CA LEU A 492 30.41 9.08 11.55
C LEU A 492 31.74 9.20 12.30
N LYS A 493 31.80 8.87 13.60
CA LYS A 493 33.07 8.85 14.35
C LYS A 493 33.98 7.66 14.01
N THR A 494 33.43 6.53 13.54
CA THR A 494 34.22 5.35 13.14
C THR A 494 34.78 5.42 11.73
N THR A 495 34.31 6.36 10.90
CA THR A 495 34.75 6.51 9.49
C THR A 495 35.82 7.60 9.30
N VAL A 496 36.13 8.39 10.34
CA VAL A 496 37.10 9.51 10.27
C VAL A 496 38.49 9.12 10.81
N SER A 497 38.68 7.92 11.35
CA SER A 497 39.95 7.49 11.94
C SER A 497 40.75 6.51 11.09
N VAL A 498 40.84 6.73 9.78
CA VAL A 498 41.90 6.15 8.91
C VAL A 498 42.14 7.11 7.74
N VAL A 499 43.04 8.07 7.90
CA VAL A 499 44.11 8.50 6.97
C VAL A 499 44.87 9.61 7.70
N GLU A 500 45.86 9.24 8.51
CA GLU A 500 46.99 10.14 8.84
C GLU A 500 48.22 9.59 8.13
N GLY A 501 48.72 10.35 7.16
CA GLY A 501 49.99 10.14 6.47
C GLY A 501 50.65 11.52 6.24
N PRO A 502 51.97 11.65 6.40
CA PRO A 502 52.59 12.89 6.86
C PRO A 502 52.73 13.95 5.76
N MET A 503 52.56 15.20 6.21
CA MET A 503 52.94 16.41 5.49
C MET A 503 54.45 16.40 5.15
N THR A 504 54.76 16.76 3.91
CA THR A 504 56.00 17.48 3.60
C THR A 504 55.67 18.82 2.93
N SER A 505 56.46 19.79 3.33
CA SER A 505 56.35 21.24 3.16
C SER A 505 56.36 21.74 1.73
N SER A 506 55.66 22.85 1.45
CA SER A 506 56.33 24.17 1.33
C SER A 506 55.40 25.27 0.78
N THR A 507 55.39 26.39 1.53
CA THR A 507 55.36 27.82 1.10
C THR A 507 54.37 28.28 0.01
N TRP A 508 53.34 29.08 0.33
CA TRP A 508 53.30 30.53 0.69
C TRP A 508 52.94 31.45 -0.51
N HIS A 509 52.18 32.50 -0.16
CA HIS A 509 51.70 33.67 -0.92
C HIS A 509 50.43 33.47 -1.79
N SER A 510 49.23 33.95 -1.42
CA SER A 510 48.73 35.27 -0.96
C SER A 510 48.41 36.26 -2.08
N SER A 511 47.27 36.93 -1.88
CA SER A 511 46.64 38.07 -2.58
C SER A 511 45.62 37.67 -3.67
N SER A 512 44.31 37.89 -3.54
CA SER A 512 43.45 39.02 -3.10
C SER A 512 43.23 40.11 -4.15
N SER A 513 41.98 40.56 -4.22
CA SER A 513 41.35 41.67 -4.97
C SER A 513 40.75 41.27 -6.33
N LEU A 514 39.41 41.22 -6.46
CA LEU A 514 38.46 42.35 -6.64
C LEU A 514 38.80 43.18 -7.88
N ASN A 515 37.99 43.15 -8.94
CA ASN A 515 36.92 44.15 -9.14
C ASN A 515 36.15 43.94 -10.46
N THR A 516 34.82 44.12 -10.36
CA THR A 516 33.92 44.86 -11.26
C THR A 516 34.08 44.85 -12.78
N GLY A 517 32.98 44.55 -13.47
CA GLY A 517 32.33 45.57 -14.30
C GLY A 517 32.05 45.22 -15.77
N SER A 518 30.80 45.54 -16.14
CA SER A 518 30.30 45.95 -17.48
C SER A 518 30.10 44.92 -18.60
N ASP A 519 28.81 44.62 -18.81
CA ASP A 519 28.10 44.47 -20.10
C ASP A 519 28.42 45.60 -21.11
N PRO A 520 27.87 45.60 -22.35
CA PRO A 520 27.64 44.52 -23.33
C PRO A 520 28.13 44.98 -24.74
N LYS A 521 28.08 44.11 -25.76
CA LYS A 521 27.69 44.52 -27.13
C LYS A 521 27.57 43.38 -28.13
N GLU A 522 26.53 43.53 -28.94
CA GLU A 522 26.19 42.83 -30.17
C GLU A 522 27.35 42.75 -31.16
N SER A 523 27.35 41.70 -31.99
CA SER A 523 27.42 41.89 -33.45
C SER A 523 27.05 40.62 -34.20
N SER A 524 26.18 40.86 -35.19
CA SER A 524 25.79 40.05 -36.32
C SER A 524 26.96 39.64 -37.23
N ASN A 525 26.86 38.46 -37.86
CA ASN A 525 27.07 38.22 -39.30
C ASN A 525 26.89 36.72 -39.58
N SER A 526 25.89 36.29 -40.36
CA SER A 526 25.77 36.33 -41.82
C SER A 526 26.60 35.25 -42.54
N GLY A 527 25.89 34.35 -43.23
CA GLY A 527 26.30 33.79 -44.53
C GLY A 527 27.30 32.64 -44.50
N SER A 528 26.87 31.44 -44.89
CA SER A 528 26.86 31.04 -46.31
C SER A 528 26.72 29.53 -46.46
N SER A 529 25.87 29.19 -47.41
CA SER A 529 25.72 27.91 -48.09
C SER A 529 27.04 27.32 -48.60
N LYS A 530 27.19 26.00 -48.52
CA LYS A 530 27.70 25.20 -49.66
C LYS A 530 27.38 23.72 -49.49
N GLU A 531 26.60 23.22 -50.44
CA GLU A 531 26.50 21.81 -50.83
C GLU A 531 27.86 21.24 -51.28
N ARG A 532 28.05 19.93 -51.03
CA ARG A 532 28.73 18.92 -51.85
C ARG A 532 28.56 17.56 -51.13
N SER A 533 27.62 16.72 -51.57
CA SER A 533 27.79 15.65 -52.56
C SER A 533 28.71 14.50 -52.12
N SER A 534 28.08 13.33 -51.98
CA SER A 534 28.57 11.97 -52.30
C SER A 534 29.82 11.43 -51.63
N LEU A 535 29.63 10.47 -50.72
CA LEU A 535 29.82 9.04 -50.97
C LEU A 535 28.97 8.21 -50.02
#